data_AF-A0A9D6Y2E2-F1
#
_entry.id   AF-A0A9D6Y2E2-F1
#
_cell.length_a   1.000
_cell.length_b   1.000
_cell.length_c   1.000
_cell.angle_alpha   90.00
_cell.angle_beta   90.00
_cell.angle_gamma   90.00
#
_symmetry.space_group_name_H-M   'P 1'
#
loop_
_entity.id
_entity.type
_entity.pdbx_description
1 polymer ?
#
loop_
_entity_poly.entity_id
_entity_poly.type
_entity_poly.pdbx_seq_one_letter_code
_entity_poly.pdbx_strand_id
1 'polypeptide(L)'
;MRAFLGALRQRRKEPPEVPSLERPLSLGMPVEPHWDEELAPEGVALAEAAAGVQKALPLSYDDNEDSGEAGEAEEASGGPLPRTERWQLPPPDLLEQISDREVAPADNRERARLIEDALASYGVEAKVVQINPGPAVTQFGVEPGWDHKYREVRERDEFGRIKLDKDGKPKVRIEEVSRTRVKVERITALSNNLAMALAAPTVRIEAPVPGKSVVGIEVPNQTMGVVSLRSLIESPSFQRAAARSKLALALGKGVAGESVAADLAKMPHLLIAGATGSGKSVCINSIISCLLMHATPEDVRFLMVDPKRVELVAFNSVPHLLAPVVVD
;
A
#
# COMPACT_ATOMS: atom_id res chain seq x y z
N MET A 1 -64.46 -13.41 13.28
CA MET A 1 -64.11 -14.00 11.97
C MET A 1 -64.11 -12.88 10.95
N ARG A 2 -62.91 -12.50 10.43
CA ARG A 2 -62.62 -11.67 9.23
C ARG A 2 -63.23 -10.24 9.17
N ALA A 3 -62.41 -9.18 9.23
CA ALA A 3 -61.74 -8.50 8.09
C ALA A 3 -62.75 -7.61 7.29
N PHE A 4 -62.49 -6.41 6.79
CA PHE A 4 -61.27 -5.63 6.52
C PHE A 4 -61.72 -4.23 6.03
N LEU A 5 -60.79 -3.26 6.02
CA LEU A 5 -60.73 -2.01 5.21
C LEU A 5 -61.53 -0.76 5.63
N GLY A 6 -60.89 0.06 6.47
CA GLY A 6 -61.07 1.51 6.51
C GLY A 6 -59.78 2.20 6.06
N ALA A 7 -59.86 3.02 5.01
CA ALA A 7 -58.75 3.69 4.36
C ALA A 7 -58.19 4.87 5.19
N LEU A 8 -56.87 4.91 5.38
CA LEU A 8 -56.15 6.10 5.84
C LEU A 8 -55.03 6.46 4.84
N ARG A 9 -55.30 7.58 4.19
CA ARG A 9 -54.54 8.32 3.18
C ARG A 9 -53.23 8.84 3.77
N GLN A 10 -52.09 8.23 3.42
CA GLN A 10 -50.76 8.77 3.73
C GLN A 10 -50.26 9.63 2.56
N ARG A 11 -49.85 10.85 2.88
CA ARG A 11 -49.23 11.83 1.98
C ARG A 11 -47.89 11.29 1.47
N ARG A 12 -47.75 11.10 0.16
CA ARG A 12 -46.43 11.02 -0.49
C ARG A 12 -45.83 12.43 -0.47
N LYS A 13 -44.62 12.58 0.09
CA LYS A 13 -43.75 13.73 -0.15
C LYS A 13 -43.07 13.54 -1.50
N GLU A 14 -43.18 14.52 -2.38
CA GLU A 14 -42.38 14.62 -3.61
C GLU A 14 -40.92 14.97 -3.25
N PRO A 15 -39.93 14.47 -4.01
CA PRO A 15 -38.54 14.88 -3.85
C PRO A 15 -38.30 16.29 -4.46
N PRO A 16 -37.32 17.06 -3.95
CA PRO A 16 -37.06 18.41 -4.44
C PRO A 16 -36.46 18.41 -5.86
N GLU A 17 -36.90 19.36 -6.69
CA GLU A 17 -36.41 19.61 -8.05
C GLU A 17 -34.92 19.99 -8.07
N VAL A 18 -34.16 19.35 -8.96
CA VAL A 18 -32.79 19.73 -9.32
C VAL A 18 -32.83 20.74 -10.47
N PRO A 19 -32.09 21.88 -10.42
CA PRO A 19 -32.08 22.84 -11.50
C PRO A 19 -31.37 22.26 -12.74
N SER A 20 -32.04 22.30 -13.87
CA SER A 20 -31.51 21.92 -15.19
C SER A 20 -30.43 22.89 -15.65
N LEU A 21 -29.20 22.40 -15.82
CA LEU A 21 -28.12 23.13 -16.47
C LEU A 21 -28.26 23.00 -17.99
N GLU A 22 -28.94 23.96 -18.61
CA GLU A 22 -28.81 24.23 -20.04
C GLU A 22 -28.01 25.53 -20.25
N ARG A 23 -26.80 25.38 -20.79
CA ARG A 23 -26.24 26.20 -21.90
C ARG A 23 -24.79 25.75 -22.18
N PRO A 24 -24.41 25.44 -23.43
CA PRO A 24 -23.01 25.25 -23.78
C PRO A 24 -22.32 26.63 -23.85
N LEU A 25 -21.25 26.81 -23.09
CA LEU A 25 -20.36 27.96 -23.23
C LEU A 25 -19.57 27.83 -24.53
N SER A 26 -19.71 28.83 -25.40
CA SER A 26 -18.96 29.03 -26.64
C SER A 26 -17.45 29.12 -26.37
N LEU A 27 -16.66 28.41 -27.18
CA LEU A 27 -15.20 28.49 -27.24
C LEU A 27 -14.75 29.97 -27.42
N GLY A 28 -14.16 30.53 -26.37
CA GLY A 28 -13.34 31.74 -26.43
C GLY A 28 -11.85 31.36 -26.39
N MET A 29 -11.04 32.09 -27.15
CA MET A 29 -9.62 31.85 -27.45
C MET A 29 -8.70 31.69 -26.23
N PRO A 30 -7.50 31.08 -26.38
CA PRO A 30 -6.54 30.93 -25.28
C PRO A 30 -5.96 32.29 -24.88
N VAL A 31 -5.99 32.59 -23.59
CA VAL A 31 -5.23 33.68 -22.99
C VAL A 31 -3.84 33.12 -22.64
N GLU A 32 -2.78 33.68 -23.21
CA GLU A 32 -1.41 33.30 -22.84
C GLU A 32 -1.07 33.79 -21.42
N PRO A 33 -0.38 32.98 -20.60
CA PRO A 33 0.05 33.41 -19.28
C PRO A 33 1.27 34.33 -19.40
N HIS A 34 1.09 35.60 -19.04
CA HIS A 34 2.16 36.56 -18.75
C HIS A 34 2.70 36.24 -17.35
N TRP A 35 3.97 35.81 -17.25
CA TRP A 35 4.63 35.60 -15.97
C TRP A 35 5.31 36.91 -15.56
N ASP A 36 4.76 37.57 -14.54
CA ASP A 36 5.42 38.72 -13.90
C ASP A 36 6.68 38.24 -13.16
N GLU A 37 7.79 38.84 -13.56
CA GLU A 37 9.15 38.58 -13.11
C GLU A 37 9.45 39.44 -11.87
N GLU A 38 9.08 38.99 -10.67
CA GLU A 38 9.68 39.50 -9.43
C GLU A 38 9.41 38.56 -8.24
N LEU A 39 10.38 38.54 -7.30
CA LEU A 39 10.41 37.83 -6.01
C LEU A 39 11.29 36.56 -5.96
N ALA A 40 12.60 36.76 -6.08
CA ALA A 40 13.56 35.92 -5.35
C ALA A 40 13.80 36.52 -3.96
N PRO A 41 13.78 35.74 -2.87
CA PRO A 41 14.46 36.12 -1.64
C PRO A 41 15.88 35.55 -1.60
N GLU A 42 16.80 36.41 -1.21
CA GLU A 42 18.22 36.18 -1.02
C GLU A 42 18.52 35.15 0.08
N GLY A 43 19.52 34.31 -0.21
CA GLY A 43 20.62 33.96 0.72
C GLY A 43 20.29 33.25 2.03
N VAL A 44 20.58 31.94 2.09
CA VAL A 44 21.21 31.33 3.28
C VAL A 44 22.29 30.35 2.83
N ALA A 45 23.52 30.65 3.22
CA ALA A 45 24.70 29.83 3.00
C ALA A 45 24.70 28.56 3.88
N LEU A 46 25.13 27.44 3.31
CA LEU A 46 25.59 26.27 4.06
C LEU A 46 26.96 25.85 3.53
N ALA A 47 27.94 25.95 4.41
CA ALA A 47 29.34 25.67 4.18
C ALA A 47 29.63 24.16 4.04
N GLU A 48 30.69 23.88 3.30
CA GLU A 48 31.27 22.58 3.00
C GLU A 48 31.79 21.83 4.25
N ALA A 49 31.65 20.50 4.24
CA ALA A 49 32.61 19.60 4.87
C ALA A 49 32.76 18.35 4.00
N ALA A 50 34.01 18.05 3.68
CA ALA A 50 34.47 17.27 2.55
C ALA A 50 34.65 15.76 2.82
N ALA A 51 34.94 15.08 1.72
CA ALA A 51 35.85 13.94 1.56
C ALA A 51 35.27 12.51 1.56
N GLY A 52 35.44 11.84 0.41
CA GLY A 52 35.39 10.37 0.33
C GLY A 52 34.99 9.75 -1.00
N VAL A 53 35.45 10.24 -2.16
CA VAL A 53 35.21 9.57 -3.47
C VAL A 53 36.44 8.78 -3.87
N GLN A 54 36.32 7.45 -3.92
CA GLN A 54 37.30 6.57 -4.56
C GLN A 54 37.05 6.50 -6.08
N LYS A 55 37.88 7.27 -6.80
CA LYS A 55 38.58 6.94 -8.06
C LYS A 55 37.91 5.94 -9.03
N ALA A 56 37.21 6.47 -10.04
CA ALA A 56 37.01 5.80 -11.33
C ALA A 56 38.18 6.16 -12.28
N LEU A 57 38.63 5.17 -13.05
CA LEU A 57 39.72 5.29 -14.06
C LEU A 57 39.28 6.17 -15.25
N PRO A 58 40.17 7.01 -15.81
CA PRO A 58 39.85 7.77 -17.02
C PRO A 58 40.06 6.91 -18.28
N LEU A 59 39.06 6.90 -19.15
CA LEU A 59 39.19 6.50 -20.56
C LEU A 59 39.89 7.64 -21.31
N SER A 60 41.08 7.35 -21.84
CA SER A 60 41.84 8.23 -22.72
C SER A 60 41.19 8.30 -24.10
N TYR A 61 40.95 9.51 -24.60
CA TYR A 61 40.68 9.77 -26.00
C TYR A 61 42.04 9.94 -26.70
N ASP A 62 42.34 9.06 -27.65
CA ASP A 62 43.47 9.22 -28.56
C ASP A 62 43.00 10.02 -29.79
N ASP A 63 43.49 11.25 -29.88
CA ASP A 63 43.48 12.06 -31.10
C ASP A 63 44.50 11.46 -32.09
N ASN A 64 44.04 11.09 -33.28
CA ASN A 64 44.91 10.98 -34.44
C ASN A 64 44.25 11.67 -35.62
N GLU A 65 44.80 12.84 -35.95
CA GLU A 65 44.70 13.44 -37.29
C GLU A 65 45.52 12.57 -38.25
N ASP A 66 44.91 12.09 -39.33
CA ASP A 66 45.65 11.85 -40.57
C ASP A 66 44.81 12.28 -41.77
N SER A 67 45.56 12.91 -42.66
CA SER A 67 45.24 13.57 -43.92
C SER A 67 44.61 12.66 -44.97
N GLY A 68 43.80 13.28 -45.83
CA GLY A 68 42.93 12.56 -46.77
C GLY A 68 43.60 12.05 -48.04
N GLU A 69 42.89 11.12 -48.68
CA GLU A 69 42.93 10.89 -50.12
C GLU A 69 41.52 10.48 -50.59
N ALA A 70 41.10 11.08 -51.70
CA ALA A 70 39.81 10.84 -52.34
C ALA A 70 39.90 9.60 -53.26
N GLY A 71 38.92 8.71 -53.16
CA GLY A 71 38.81 7.53 -54.02
C GLY A 71 37.44 6.86 -53.93
N GLU A 72 36.61 7.17 -54.93
CA GLU A 72 35.59 6.33 -55.59
C GLU A 72 34.45 5.68 -54.77
N ALA A 73 33.23 6.08 -55.15
CA ALA A 73 31.97 5.52 -54.69
C ALA A 73 31.74 4.13 -55.30
N GLU A 74 31.75 3.09 -54.47
CA GLU A 74 31.18 1.79 -54.81
C GLU A 74 29.72 1.71 -54.38
N GLU A 75 28.89 1.27 -55.32
CA GLU A 75 27.45 1.10 -55.21
C GLU A 75 27.07 0.09 -54.11
N ALA A 76 26.13 0.53 -53.27
CA ALA A 76 25.46 -0.31 -52.29
C ALA A 76 24.66 -1.43 -52.99
N SER A 77 25.23 -2.63 -53.04
CA SER A 77 24.44 -3.83 -53.30
C SER A 77 23.59 -4.14 -52.07
N GLY A 78 22.28 -3.88 -52.20
CA GLY A 78 21.27 -4.17 -51.19
C GLY A 78 21.18 -5.67 -50.94
N GLY A 79 21.98 -6.16 -50.00
CA GLY A 79 21.70 -7.41 -49.31
C GLY A 79 20.38 -7.28 -48.53
N PRO A 80 19.58 -8.35 -48.40
CA PRO A 80 18.40 -8.31 -47.54
C PRO A 80 18.82 -7.85 -46.15
N LEU A 81 18.15 -6.81 -45.63
CA LEU A 81 18.30 -6.40 -44.23
C LEU A 81 18.27 -7.65 -43.36
N PRO A 82 19.23 -7.83 -42.42
CA PRO A 82 19.21 -8.99 -41.54
C PRO A 82 17.82 -9.03 -40.89
N ARG A 83 17.13 -10.16 -41.08
CA ARG A 83 15.84 -10.42 -40.44
C ARG A 83 16.01 -10.05 -38.98
N THR A 84 15.23 -9.08 -38.51
CA THR A 84 15.18 -8.64 -37.12
C THR A 84 15.30 -9.86 -36.21
N GLU A 85 16.39 -9.92 -35.45
CA GLU A 85 16.52 -10.93 -34.40
C GLU A 85 15.26 -10.79 -33.54
N ARG A 86 14.43 -11.84 -33.52
CA ARG A 86 13.21 -11.82 -32.72
C ARG A 86 13.62 -11.57 -31.28
N TRP A 87 13.12 -10.48 -30.70
CA TRP A 87 13.41 -10.12 -29.33
C TRP A 87 13.14 -11.30 -28.40
N GLN A 88 14.17 -11.74 -27.69
CA GLN A 88 14.04 -12.81 -26.70
C GLN A 88 13.74 -12.18 -25.34
N LEU A 89 12.70 -12.69 -24.69
CA LEU A 89 12.36 -12.23 -23.34
C LEU A 89 13.47 -12.62 -22.36
N PRO A 90 13.86 -11.73 -21.43
CA PRO A 90 14.81 -12.05 -20.39
C PRO A 90 14.33 -13.23 -19.54
N PRO A 91 15.19 -14.22 -19.26
CA PRO A 91 14.80 -15.34 -18.42
C PRO A 91 14.68 -14.92 -16.94
N PRO A 92 13.82 -15.58 -16.15
CA PRO A 92 13.54 -15.21 -14.75
C PRO A 92 14.70 -15.45 -13.78
N ASP A 93 15.68 -16.24 -14.18
CA ASP A 93 16.91 -16.51 -13.44
C ASP A 93 17.87 -15.31 -13.36
N LEU A 94 17.67 -14.28 -14.20
CA LEU A 94 18.32 -12.98 -14.07
C LEU A 94 17.99 -12.31 -12.73
N LEU A 95 16.85 -12.65 -12.13
CA LEU A 95 16.44 -12.15 -10.83
C LEU A 95 16.97 -13.05 -9.70
N GLU A 96 17.40 -12.41 -8.62
CA GLU A 96 17.87 -13.10 -7.42
C GLU A 96 16.75 -13.91 -6.77
N GLN A 97 17.04 -15.18 -6.46
CA GLN A 97 16.14 -16.04 -5.72
C GLN A 97 16.37 -15.86 -4.22
N ILE A 98 15.53 -15.04 -3.60
CA ILE A 98 15.53 -14.87 -2.15
C ILE A 98 14.54 -15.86 -1.55
N SER A 99 15.05 -16.81 -0.75
CA SER A 99 14.21 -17.72 0.02
C SER A 99 13.38 -16.92 1.02
N ASP A 100 12.06 -17.08 0.99
CA ASP A 100 11.17 -16.53 2.01
C ASP A 100 11.58 -17.10 3.37
N ARG A 101 12.21 -16.28 4.23
CA ARG A 101 12.42 -16.67 5.63
C ARG A 101 11.07 -16.59 6.34
N GLU A 102 10.47 -17.75 6.62
CA GLU A 102 9.25 -17.82 7.43
C GLU A 102 9.56 -17.28 8.84
N VAL A 103 8.80 -16.28 9.28
CA VAL A 103 8.87 -15.76 10.65
C VAL A 103 8.48 -16.89 11.61
N ALA A 104 9.31 -17.15 12.61
CA ALA A 104 9.14 -18.30 13.50
C ALA A 104 7.79 -18.23 14.26
N PRO A 105 6.96 -19.29 14.20
CA PRO A 105 5.60 -19.29 14.75
C PRO A 105 5.52 -19.19 16.29
N ALA A 106 6.63 -19.38 17.00
CA ALA A 106 6.69 -19.30 18.46
C ALA A 106 6.52 -17.85 18.98
N ASP A 107 7.14 -16.88 18.30
CA ASP A 107 7.09 -15.46 18.68
C ASP A 107 5.65 -14.92 18.58
N ASN A 108 4.91 -15.33 17.55
CA ASN A 108 3.55 -14.82 17.33
C ASN A 108 2.54 -15.22 18.42
N ARG A 109 2.72 -16.37 19.10
CA ARG A 109 1.83 -16.76 20.21
C ARG A 109 2.07 -15.92 21.46
N GLU A 110 3.33 -15.55 21.71
CA GLU A 110 3.68 -14.65 22.81
C GLU A 110 3.10 -13.26 22.55
N ARG A 111 3.28 -12.73 21.35
CA ARG A 111 2.69 -11.44 20.94
C ARG A 111 1.17 -11.43 21.03
N ALA A 112 0.51 -12.53 20.68
CA ALA A 112 -0.94 -12.66 20.85
C ALA A 112 -1.37 -12.52 22.32
N ARG A 113 -0.65 -13.15 23.26
CA ARG A 113 -0.91 -13.00 24.69
C ARG A 113 -0.67 -11.57 25.17
N LEU A 114 0.42 -10.94 24.72
CA LEU A 114 0.70 -9.54 25.04
C LEU A 114 -0.40 -8.60 24.54
N ILE A 115 -0.99 -8.85 23.37
CA ILE A 115 -2.15 -8.09 22.87
C ILE A 115 -3.35 -8.24 23.81
N GLU A 116 -3.69 -9.47 24.20
CA GLU A 116 -4.81 -9.76 25.11
C GLU A 116 -4.59 -9.10 26.48
N ASP A 117 -3.41 -9.27 27.07
CA ASP A 117 -3.03 -8.69 28.36
C ASP A 117 -3.02 -7.16 28.32
N ALA A 118 -2.48 -6.57 27.25
CA ALA A 118 -2.48 -5.13 27.06
C ALA A 118 -3.92 -4.59 26.98
N LEU A 119 -4.78 -5.18 26.15
CA LEU A 119 -6.18 -4.76 26.06
C LEU A 119 -6.90 -4.89 27.41
N ALA A 120 -6.68 -6.00 28.11
CA ALA A 120 -7.26 -6.25 29.44
C ALA A 120 -6.79 -5.21 30.47
N SER A 121 -5.52 -4.80 30.44
CA SER A 121 -4.97 -3.78 31.35
C SER A 121 -5.65 -2.40 31.21
N TYR A 122 -6.19 -2.09 30.03
CA TYR A 122 -6.97 -0.88 29.76
C TYR A 122 -8.49 -1.10 29.88
N GLY A 123 -8.92 -2.21 30.49
CA GLY A 123 -10.32 -2.55 30.72
C GLY A 123 -11.09 -2.87 29.44
N VAL A 124 -10.41 -3.42 28.44
CA VAL A 124 -11.01 -3.90 27.19
C VAL A 124 -10.85 -5.41 27.12
N GLU A 125 -11.94 -6.13 27.33
CA GLU A 125 -11.95 -7.59 27.16
C GLU A 125 -11.95 -7.93 25.67
N ALA A 126 -10.95 -8.71 25.23
CA ALA A 126 -10.84 -9.18 23.86
C ALA A 126 -10.00 -10.46 23.79
N LYS A 127 -10.18 -11.25 22.72
CA LYS A 127 -9.41 -12.48 22.48
C LYS A 127 -8.85 -12.53 21.06
N VAL A 128 -7.61 -12.99 20.92
CA VAL A 128 -7.00 -13.27 19.63
C VAL A 128 -7.50 -14.62 19.13
N VAL A 129 -8.29 -14.60 18.07
CA VAL A 129 -8.90 -15.80 17.46
C VAL A 129 -8.17 -16.26 16.20
N GLN A 130 -7.40 -15.37 15.57
CA GLN A 130 -6.69 -15.66 14.32
C GLN A 130 -5.31 -14.98 14.32
N ILE A 131 -4.32 -15.66 13.75
CA ILE A 131 -2.97 -15.11 13.51
C ILE A 131 -2.61 -15.39 12.06
N ASN A 132 -2.38 -14.34 11.28
CA ASN A 132 -1.95 -14.42 9.89
C ASN A 132 -0.57 -13.78 9.77
N PRO A 133 0.51 -14.57 9.78
CA PRO A 133 1.86 -14.03 9.58
C PRO A 133 2.05 -13.64 8.11
N GLY A 134 2.48 -12.40 7.88
CA GLY A 134 2.90 -11.90 6.58
C GLY A 134 4.40 -11.64 6.53
N PRO A 135 4.92 -11.17 5.38
CA PRO A 135 6.35 -10.89 5.21
C PRO A 135 6.82 -9.71 6.08
N ALA A 136 6.10 -8.59 6.08
CA ALA A 136 6.47 -7.38 6.80
C ALA A 136 5.74 -7.21 8.14
N VAL A 137 4.47 -7.64 8.19
CA VAL A 137 3.59 -7.50 9.35
C VAL A 137 2.90 -8.82 9.65
N THR A 138 2.50 -9.03 10.89
CA THR A 138 1.61 -10.11 11.30
C THR A 138 0.26 -9.51 11.69
N GLN A 139 -0.82 -10.02 11.10
CA GLN A 139 -2.18 -9.59 11.41
C GLN A 139 -2.80 -10.53 12.46
N PHE A 140 -3.17 -9.96 13.61
CA PHE A 140 -3.88 -10.64 14.69
C PHE A 140 -5.36 -10.30 14.61
N GLY A 141 -6.21 -11.30 14.38
CA GLY A 141 -7.67 -11.15 14.41
C GLY A 141 -8.15 -11.21 15.86
N VAL A 142 -8.65 -10.09 16.36
CA VAL A 142 -9.14 -9.91 17.73
C VAL A 142 -10.65 -9.84 17.75
N GLU A 143 -11.29 -10.70 18.53
CA GLU A 143 -12.71 -10.64 18.80
C GLU A 143 -12.98 -9.80 20.06
N PRO A 144 -13.75 -8.70 19.97
CA PRO A 144 -14.14 -7.92 21.13
C PRO A 144 -15.10 -8.71 22.03
N GLY A 145 -14.78 -8.77 23.33
CA GLY A 145 -15.58 -9.39 24.38
C GLY A 145 -16.71 -8.48 24.87
N TRP A 146 -16.96 -8.49 26.18
CA TRP A 146 -18.09 -7.79 26.79
C TRP A 146 -17.61 -6.72 27.77
N ASP A 147 -18.31 -5.59 27.76
CA ASP A 147 -18.18 -4.53 28.73
C ASP A 147 -19.29 -4.72 29.78
N HIS A 148 -18.89 -5.02 31.01
CA HIS A 148 -19.78 -5.30 32.13
C HIS A 148 -20.00 -4.03 32.94
N LYS A 149 -21.26 -3.57 33.02
CA LYS A 149 -21.61 -2.45 33.90
C LYS A 149 -22.21 -2.99 35.18
N TYR A 150 -21.54 -2.71 36.29
CA TYR A 150 -22.01 -3.04 37.62
C TYR A 150 -22.66 -1.83 38.28
N ARG A 151 -23.70 -2.07 39.07
CA ARG A 151 -24.30 -1.08 39.96
C ARG A 151 -24.34 -1.62 41.36
N GLU A 152 -24.00 -0.75 42.29
CA GLU A 152 -24.16 -1.00 43.71
C GLU A 152 -25.62 -0.86 44.10
N VAL A 153 -26.24 -1.96 44.52
CA VAL A 153 -27.61 -2.00 45.03
C VAL A 153 -27.56 -2.28 46.52
N ARG A 154 -28.13 -1.37 47.32
CA ARG A 154 -28.24 -1.54 48.77
C ARG A 154 -29.22 -2.69 49.05
N GLU A 155 -28.77 -3.70 49.78
CA GLU A 155 -29.63 -4.81 50.18
C GLU A 155 -30.76 -4.28 51.08
N ARG A 156 -31.99 -4.71 50.81
CA ARG A 156 -33.15 -4.44 51.67
C ARG A 156 -33.57 -5.71 52.40
N ASP A 157 -34.09 -5.58 53.61
CA ASP A 157 -34.71 -6.66 54.37
C ASP A 157 -36.17 -6.90 53.93
N GLU A 158 -36.82 -7.93 54.49
CA GLU A 158 -38.24 -8.26 54.21
C GLU A 158 -39.20 -7.10 54.51
N PHE A 159 -38.76 -6.12 55.32
CA PHE A 159 -39.53 -4.95 55.72
C PHE A 159 -39.14 -3.68 54.93
N GLY A 160 -38.32 -3.82 53.88
CA GLY A 160 -37.93 -2.74 52.97
C GLY A 160 -36.88 -1.76 53.53
N ARG A 161 -36.28 -2.05 54.70
CA ARG A 161 -35.21 -1.25 55.31
C ARG A 161 -33.85 -1.70 54.78
N ILE A 162 -32.88 -0.80 54.75
CA ILE A 162 -31.52 -1.09 54.28
C ILE A 162 -30.84 -2.05 55.27
N LYS A 163 -30.38 -3.21 54.80
CA LYS A 163 -29.58 -4.12 55.62
C LYS A 163 -28.28 -3.44 55.97
N LEU A 164 -27.92 -3.46 57.26
CA LEU A 164 -26.66 -2.94 57.76
C LEU A 164 -25.70 -4.12 57.98
N ASP A 165 -24.43 -3.90 57.68
CA ASP A 165 -23.35 -4.82 58.04
C ASP A 165 -23.08 -4.75 59.57
N LYS A 166 -22.21 -5.63 60.07
CA LYS A 166 -21.84 -5.72 61.50
C LYS A 166 -21.30 -4.40 62.08
N ASP A 167 -20.77 -3.53 61.22
CA ASP A 167 -20.24 -2.21 61.58
C ASP A 167 -21.26 -1.06 61.38
N GLY A 168 -22.55 -1.36 61.13
CA GLY A 168 -23.60 -0.35 60.97
C GLY A 168 -23.59 0.40 59.63
N LYS A 169 -22.80 -0.06 58.65
CA LYS A 169 -22.79 0.50 57.28
C LYS A 169 -23.81 -0.19 56.38
N PRO A 170 -24.42 0.50 55.40
CA PRO A 170 -25.30 -0.13 54.41
C PRO A 170 -24.62 -1.31 53.71
N LYS A 171 -25.24 -2.48 53.75
CA LYS A 171 -24.77 -3.66 53.02
C LYS A 171 -25.11 -3.49 51.55
N VAL A 172 -24.08 -3.38 50.73
CA VAL A 172 -24.18 -3.20 49.29
C VAL A 172 -23.91 -4.53 48.60
N ARG A 173 -24.75 -4.89 47.64
CA ARG A 173 -24.49 -5.97 46.69
C ARG A 173 -24.17 -5.37 45.33
N ILE A 174 -23.11 -5.86 44.70
CA ILE A 174 -22.79 -5.52 43.32
C ILE A 174 -23.69 -6.36 42.41
N GLU A 175 -24.51 -5.69 41.60
CA GLU A 175 -25.39 -6.31 40.61
C GLU A 175 -24.92 -5.92 39.20
N GLU A 176 -24.78 -6.88 38.31
CA GLU A 176 -24.47 -6.61 36.90
C GLU A 176 -25.74 -6.09 36.21
N VAL A 177 -25.72 -4.82 35.79
CA VAL A 177 -26.89 -4.14 35.22
C VAL A 177 -27.02 -4.39 33.73
N SER A 178 -25.89 -4.48 33.02
CA SER A 178 -25.89 -4.69 31.58
C SER A 178 -24.55 -5.22 31.11
N ARG A 179 -24.59 -6.16 30.17
CA ARG A 179 -23.46 -6.52 29.30
C ARG A 179 -23.66 -5.90 27.93
N THR A 180 -22.68 -5.17 27.43
CA THR A 180 -22.67 -4.65 26.06
C THR A 180 -21.43 -5.14 25.37
N ARG A 181 -21.46 -5.41 24.06
CA ARG A 181 -20.23 -5.75 23.34
C ARG A 181 -19.25 -4.58 23.42
N VAL A 182 -17.97 -4.87 23.60
CA VAL A 182 -16.92 -3.85 23.54
C VAL A 182 -17.04 -3.09 22.22
N LYS A 183 -17.07 -1.76 22.33
CA LYS A 183 -17.10 -0.86 21.18
C LYS A 183 -15.77 -0.91 20.43
N VAL A 184 -15.84 -0.99 19.11
CA VAL A 184 -14.66 -1.02 18.25
C VAL A 184 -13.78 0.22 18.45
N GLU A 185 -14.40 1.38 18.67
CA GLU A 185 -13.71 2.65 18.88
C GLU A 185 -12.78 2.62 20.12
N ARG A 186 -13.12 1.82 21.14
CA ARG A 186 -12.26 1.64 22.33
C ARG A 186 -10.99 0.89 21.97
N ILE A 187 -11.06 -0.10 21.08
CA ILE A 187 -9.89 -0.86 20.63
C ILE A 187 -9.03 0.03 19.72
N THR A 188 -9.64 0.74 18.75
CA THR A 188 -8.89 1.62 17.84
C THR A 188 -8.18 2.77 18.58
N ALA A 189 -8.78 3.28 19.67
CA ALA A 189 -8.16 4.33 20.49
C ALA A 189 -6.90 3.85 21.25
N LEU A 190 -6.74 2.54 21.47
CA LEU A 190 -5.60 1.96 22.18
C LEU A 190 -4.39 1.67 21.28
N SER A 191 -4.41 2.09 20.01
CA SER A 191 -3.33 1.81 19.03
C SER A 191 -1.92 2.15 19.54
N ASN A 192 -1.75 3.33 20.16
CA ASN A 192 -0.45 3.78 20.69
C ASN A 192 -0.03 2.97 21.93
N ASN A 193 -0.99 2.62 22.78
CA ASN A 193 -0.73 1.82 23.98
C ASN A 193 -0.35 0.39 23.61
N LEU A 194 -0.99 -0.19 22.59
CA LEU A 194 -0.63 -1.50 22.04
C LEU A 194 0.76 -1.48 21.41
N ALA A 195 1.09 -0.43 20.66
CA ALA A 195 2.43 -0.26 20.11
C ALA A 195 3.49 -0.25 21.23
N MET A 196 3.24 0.47 22.32
CA MET A 196 4.11 0.50 23.49
C MET A 196 4.24 -0.86 24.18
N ALA A 197 3.12 -1.57 24.40
CA ALA A 197 3.13 -2.88 25.05
C ALA A 197 3.84 -3.97 24.23
N LEU A 198 3.76 -3.87 22.89
CA LEU A 198 4.38 -4.82 21.96
C LEU A 198 5.80 -4.42 21.55
N ALA A 199 6.35 -3.35 22.11
CA ALA A 199 7.62 -2.75 21.71
C ALA A 199 7.73 -2.54 20.19
N ALA A 200 6.61 -2.18 19.55
CA ALA A 200 6.50 -1.98 18.11
C ALA A 200 6.53 -0.48 17.78
N PRO A 201 7.14 -0.07 16.64
CA PRO A 201 7.21 1.34 16.26
C PRO A 201 5.82 1.94 16.00
N THR A 202 4.95 1.18 15.33
CA THR A 202 3.55 1.51 15.11
C THR A 202 2.72 0.24 15.05
N VAL A 203 1.43 0.35 15.31
CA VAL A 203 0.43 -0.70 15.13
C VAL A 203 -0.69 -0.13 14.28
N ARG A 204 -1.15 -0.89 13.28
CA ARG A 204 -2.30 -0.52 12.45
C ARG A 204 -3.50 -1.36 12.86
N ILE A 205 -4.65 -0.71 13.06
CA ILE A 205 -5.90 -1.39 13.42
C ILE A 205 -6.88 -1.26 12.26
N GLU A 206 -7.27 -2.39 11.71
CA GLU A 206 -8.32 -2.53 10.69
C GLU A 206 -9.60 -3.04 11.35
N ALA A 207 -10.64 -2.21 11.41
CA ALA A 207 -11.85 -2.56 12.13
C ALA A 207 -13.14 -2.14 11.39
N PRO A 208 -14.06 -3.08 11.10
CA PRO A 208 -13.89 -4.54 11.09
C PRO A 208 -13.07 -5.02 9.88
N VAL A 209 -12.46 -6.20 9.98
CA VAL A 209 -11.82 -6.85 8.81
C VAL A 209 -12.89 -7.22 7.78
N PRO A 210 -12.76 -6.85 6.50
CA PRO A 210 -13.74 -7.17 5.46
C PRO A 210 -14.08 -8.66 5.42
N GLY A 211 -15.38 -8.96 5.50
CA GLY A 211 -15.89 -10.34 5.48
C GLY A 211 -15.70 -11.13 6.78
N LYS A 212 -15.17 -10.53 7.86
CA LYS A 212 -14.99 -11.19 9.16
C LYS A 212 -15.53 -10.33 10.31
N SER A 213 -16.01 -10.96 11.37
CA SER A 213 -16.49 -10.28 12.60
C SER A 213 -15.39 -10.07 13.63
N VAL A 214 -14.19 -9.68 13.18
CA VAL A 214 -13.00 -9.46 14.03
C VAL A 214 -12.36 -8.11 13.71
N VAL A 215 -11.61 -7.60 14.67
CA VAL A 215 -10.73 -6.43 14.52
C VAL A 215 -9.32 -6.94 14.17
N GLY A 216 -8.77 -6.50 13.06
CA GLY A 216 -7.42 -6.85 12.63
C GLY A 216 -6.40 -5.91 13.26
N ILE A 217 -5.46 -6.43 14.03
CA ILE A 217 -4.33 -5.69 14.59
C ILE A 217 -3.08 -6.12 13.84
N GLU A 218 -2.53 -5.22 13.02
CA GLU A 218 -1.31 -5.44 12.25
C GLU A 218 -0.11 -4.93 13.03
N VAL A 219 0.81 -5.85 13.33
CA VAL A 219 2.02 -5.54 14.10
C VAL A 219 3.25 -5.87 13.25
N PRO A 220 4.21 -4.94 13.09
CA PRO A 220 5.44 -5.18 12.34
C PRO A 220 6.20 -6.41 12.86
N ASN A 221 6.78 -7.20 11.95
CA ASN A 221 7.64 -8.33 12.33
C ASN A 221 9.00 -7.81 12.81
N GLN A 222 9.64 -8.53 13.74
CA GLN A 222 11.01 -8.21 14.19
C GLN A 222 12.02 -8.38 13.04
N THR A 223 11.83 -9.42 12.25
CA THR A 223 12.55 -9.67 11.00
C THR A 223 11.59 -9.56 9.84
N MET A 224 11.76 -8.55 8.99
CA MET A 224 10.95 -8.39 7.79
C MET A 224 11.45 -9.35 6.70
N GLY A 225 10.53 -10.14 6.16
CA GLY A 225 10.79 -10.94 4.96
C GLY A 225 10.93 -10.03 3.74
N VAL A 226 11.97 -10.25 2.94
CA VAL A 226 12.17 -9.53 1.69
C VAL A 226 11.26 -10.14 0.63
N VAL A 227 10.45 -9.29 -0.02
CA VAL A 227 9.62 -9.71 -1.15
C VAL A 227 10.41 -9.51 -2.44
N SER A 228 10.88 -10.61 -3.04
CA SER A 228 11.64 -10.55 -4.30
C SER A 228 10.72 -10.49 -5.52
N LEU A 229 11.10 -9.71 -6.54
CA LEU A 229 10.35 -9.64 -7.80
C LEU A 229 10.23 -11.02 -8.47
N ARG A 230 11.27 -11.87 -8.36
CA ARG A 230 11.26 -13.23 -8.90
C ARG A 230 10.12 -14.06 -8.33
N SER A 231 9.97 -14.05 -6.99
CA SER A 231 8.89 -14.80 -6.32
C SER A 231 7.50 -14.36 -6.78
N LEU A 232 7.34 -13.09 -7.17
CA LEU A 232 6.07 -12.55 -7.65
C LEU A 232 5.81 -12.94 -9.10
N ILE A 233 6.82 -12.89 -9.97
CA ILE A 233 6.69 -13.25 -11.39
C ILE A 233 6.47 -14.77 -11.54
N GLU A 234 7.12 -15.58 -10.73
CA GLU A 234 6.92 -17.05 -10.73
C GLU A 234 5.58 -17.46 -10.09
N SER A 235 4.87 -16.53 -9.42
CA SER A 235 3.64 -16.84 -8.71
C SER A 235 2.48 -17.24 -9.65
N PRO A 236 1.60 -18.18 -9.24
CA PRO A 236 0.43 -18.56 -10.04
C PRO A 236 -0.58 -17.43 -10.26
N SER A 237 -0.61 -16.41 -9.39
CA SER A 237 -1.48 -15.24 -9.57
C SER A 237 -0.98 -14.37 -10.71
N PHE A 238 0.33 -14.08 -10.77
CA PHE A 238 0.94 -13.33 -11.86
C PHE A 238 0.90 -14.09 -13.18
N GLN A 239 1.28 -15.37 -13.21
CA GLN A 239 1.29 -16.18 -14.44
C GLN A 239 -0.08 -16.22 -15.12
N ARG A 240 -1.17 -16.31 -14.33
CA ARG A 240 -2.54 -16.23 -14.85
C ARG A 240 -2.91 -14.84 -15.39
N ALA A 241 -2.38 -13.78 -14.79
CA ALA A 241 -2.60 -12.40 -15.26
C ALA A 241 -1.81 -12.13 -16.54
N ALA A 242 -0.53 -12.49 -16.57
CA ALA A 242 0.38 -12.34 -17.71
C ALA A 242 -0.10 -13.13 -18.94
N ALA A 243 -0.73 -14.29 -18.74
CA ALA A 243 -1.36 -15.05 -19.82
C ALA A 243 -2.57 -14.33 -20.47
N ARG A 244 -3.16 -13.34 -19.79
CA ARG A 244 -4.36 -12.61 -20.25
C ARG A 244 -4.05 -11.20 -20.74
N SER A 245 -3.01 -10.56 -20.19
CA SER A 245 -2.65 -9.18 -20.49
C SER A 245 -1.14 -9.01 -20.49
N LYS A 246 -0.62 -8.27 -21.48
CA LYS A 246 0.78 -7.84 -21.56
C LYS A 246 1.12 -6.67 -20.64
N LEU A 247 0.10 -6.12 -19.97
CA LEU A 247 0.21 -5.05 -18.99
C LEU A 247 -0.04 -5.58 -17.56
N ALA A 248 0.23 -6.87 -17.34
CA ALA A 248 0.16 -7.48 -16.02
C ALA A 248 1.32 -6.99 -15.15
N LEU A 249 1.02 -6.57 -13.92
CA LEU A 249 1.97 -6.02 -12.97
C LEU A 249 2.04 -6.92 -11.73
N ALA A 250 3.25 -7.33 -11.37
CA ALA A 250 3.54 -7.91 -10.07
C ALA A 250 3.71 -6.77 -9.05
N LEU A 251 2.77 -6.63 -8.10
CA LEU A 251 2.78 -5.50 -7.15
C LEU A 251 3.48 -5.83 -5.84
N GLY A 252 3.31 -7.05 -5.33
CA GLY A 252 3.85 -7.41 -4.02
C GLY A 252 3.16 -8.63 -3.40
N LYS A 253 3.36 -8.78 -2.09
CA LYS A 253 2.63 -9.73 -1.26
C LYS A 253 1.67 -8.98 -0.34
N GLY A 254 0.49 -9.53 -0.12
CA GLY A 254 -0.49 -9.00 0.82
C GLY A 254 -0.12 -9.27 2.27
N VAL A 255 -1.01 -8.88 3.19
CA VAL A 255 -0.78 -8.99 4.65
C VAL A 255 -0.66 -10.44 5.12
N ALA A 256 -1.26 -11.40 4.40
CA ALA A 256 -1.16 -12.82 4.70
C ALA A 256 -0.12 -13.54 3.80
N GLY A 257 0.70 -12.77 3.06
CA GLY A 257 1.76 -13.30 2.21
C GLY A 257 1.32 -13.73 0.80
N GLU A 258 0.05 -13.56 0.44
CA GLU A 258 -0.48 -13.88 -0.87
C GLU A 258 0.09 -12.96 -1.96
N SER A 259 0.57 -13.52 -3.07
CA SER A 259 1.10 -12.73 -4.19
C SER A 259 -0.01 -11.96 -4.91
N VAL A 260 0.14 -10.65 -4.96
CA VAL A 260 -0.80 -9.72 -5.60
C VAL A 260 -0.28 -9.34 -6.99
N ALA A 261 -1.09 -9.63 -8.00
CA ALA A 261 -0.89 -9.18 -9.37
C ALA A 261 -2.08 -8.32 -9.80
N ALA A 262 -1.81 -7.31 -10.62
CA ALA A 262 -2.82 -6.42 -11.17
C ALA A 262 -2.64 -6.29 -12.69
N ASP A 263 -3.61 -5.65 -13.36
CA ASP A 263 -3.59 -5.46 -14.81
C ASP A 263 -3.82 -3.98 -15.10
N LEU A 264 -2.79 -3.31 -15.63
CA LEU A 264 -2.86 -1.88 -15.93
C LEU A 264 -3.87 -1.59 -17.05
N ALA A 265 -4.19 -2.55 -17.92
CA ALA A 265 -5.25 -2.37 -18.92
C ALA A 265 -6.64 -2.18 -18.27
N LYS A 266 -6.87 -2.79 -17.09
CA LYS A 266 -8.12 -2.65 -16.32
C LYS A 266 -8.11 -1.44 -15.40
N MET A 267 -6.93 -0.94 -15.06
CA MET A 267 -6.70 0.26 -14.28
C MET A 267 -5.94 1.25 -15.18
N PRO A 268 -6.61 1.88 -16.15
CA PRO A 268 -5.95 2.50 -17.32
C PRO A 268 -4.90 3.55 -16.96
N HIS A 269 -4.97 4.10 -15.75
CA HIS A 269 -3.96 4.99 -15.17
C HIS A 269 -3.65 4.57 -13.73
N LEU A 270 -2.38 4.69 -13.34
CA LEU A 270 -1.88 4.38 -12.00
C LEU A 270 -1.13 5.58 -11.43
N LEU A 271 -1.49 6.01 -10.22
CA LEU A 271 -0.79 7.04 -9.46
C LEU A 271 0.07 6.38 -8.37
N ILE A 272 1.38 6.67 -8.35
CA ILE A 272 2.31 6.19 -7.32
C ILE A 272 2.87 7.40 -6.58
N ALA A 273 2.60 7.50 -5.28
CA ALA A 273 3.08 8.57 -4.40
C ALA A 273 3.72 7.99 -3.13
N GLY A 274 4.74 8.66 -2.61
CA GLY A 274 5.44 8.25 -1.39
C GLY A 274 6.59 9.19 -1.04
N ALA A 275 6.90 9.31 0.25
CA ALA A 275 8.04 10.10 0.74
C ALA A 275 9.39 9.46 0.35
N THR A 276 10.49 10.22 0.45
CA THR A 276 11.84 9.67 0.26
C THR A 276 12.08 8.48 1.19
N GLY A 277 12.64 7.39 0.66
CA GLY A 277 12.89 6.16 1.43
C GLY A 277 11.67 5.23 1.60
N SER A 278 10.47 5.61 1.13
CA SER A 278 9.27 4.75 1.20
C SER A 278 9.24 3.59 0.20
N GLY A 279 10.21 3.53 -0.72
CA GLY A 279 10.27 2.49 -1.76
C GLY A 279 9.61 2.85 -3.10
N LYS A 280 9.18 4.11 -3.31
CA LYS A 280 8.60 4.58 -4.59
C LYS A 280 9.45 4.18 -5.80
N SER A 281 10.74 4.47 -5.75
CA SER A 281 11.65 4.22 -6.88
C SER A 281 11.84 2.73 -7.14
N VAL A 282 11.96 1.93 -6.08
CA VAL A 282 12.00 0.46 -6.17
C VAL A 282 10.72 -0.09 -6.79
N CYS A 283 9.56 0.45 -6.41
CA CYS A 283 8.26 0.08 -6.99
C CYS A 283 8.20 0.37 -8.50
N ILE A 284 8.64 1.56 -8.93
CA ILE A 284 8.70 1.93 -10.35
C ILE A 284 9.63 0.99 -11.12
N ASN A 285 10.84 0.74 -10.61
CA ASN A 285 11.80 -0.17 -11.25
C ASN A 285 11.28 -1.61 -11.30
N SER A 286 10.53 -2.04 -10.29
CA SER A 286 9.89 -3.36 -10.25
C SER A 286 8.79 -3.49 -11.31
N ILE A 287 7.98 -2.44 -11.50
CA ILE A 287 6.93 -2.39 -12.53
C ILE A 287 7.56 -2.42 -13.93
N ILE A 288 8.58 -1.60 -14.19
CA ILE A 288 9.25 -1.55 -15.50
C ILE A 288 9.92 -2.89 -15.79
N SER A 289 10.72 -3.41 -14.85
CA SER A 289 11.39 -4.71 -14.99
C SER A 289 10.38 -5.84 -15.21
N CYS A 290 9.26 -5.82 -14.48
CA CYS A 290 8.18 -6.79 -14.65
C CYS A 290 7.67 -6.79 -16.10
N LEU A 291 7.37 -5.62 -16.66
CA LEU A 291 6.90 -5.49 -18.05
C LEU A 291 7.97 -5.95 -19.06
N LEU A 292 9.22 -5.55 -18.89
CA LEU A 292 10.33 -5.94 -19.78
C LEU A 292 10.55 -7.47 -19.85
N MET A 293 10.22 -8.20 -18.77
CA MET A 293 10.39 -9.65 -18.69
C MET A 293 9.28 -10.46 -19.37
N HIS A 294 8.11 -9.87 -19.67
CA HIS A 294 6.99 -10.62 -20.27
C HIS A 294 6.34 -9.96 -21.49
N ALA A 295 6.70 -8.72 -21.80
CA ALA A 295 6.25 -7.99 -22.99
C ALA A 295 7.43 -7.71 -23.93
N THR A 296 7.22 -7.95 -25.22
CA THR A 296 8.19 -7.57 -26.26
C THR A 296 8.04 -6.10 -26.63
N PRO A 297 9.02 -5.48 -27.32
CA PRO A 297 8.89 -4.12 -27.84
C PRO A 297 7.72 -3.92 -28.82
N GLU A 298 7.19 -5.00 -29.41
CA GLU A 298 6.00 -4.94 -30.25
C GLU A 298 4.71 -4.91 -29.42
N ASP A 299 4.72 -5.52 -28.23
CA ASP A 299 3.58 -5.57 -27.32
C ASP A 299 3.41 -4.26 -26.52
N VAL A 300 4.52 -3.72 -25.99
CA VAL A 300 4.53 -2.59 -25.05
C VAL A 300 5.64 -1.62 -25.42
N ARG A 301 5.31 -0.33 -25.47
CA ARG A 301 6.25 0.76 -25.65
C ARG A 301 6.20 1.73 -24.47
N PHE A 302 7.35 2.27 -24.10
CA PHE A 302 7.49 3.24 -23.01
C PHE A 302 7.78 4.64 -23.55
N LEU A 303 7.11 5.63 -22.97
CA LEU A 303 7.58 7.01 -22.95
C LEU A 303 7.93 7.33 -21.50
N MET A 304 9.21 7.50 -21.22
CA MET A 304 9.71 7.74 -19.87
C MET A 304 10.07 9.21 -19.72
N VAL A 305 9.63 9.82 -18.61
CA VAL A 305 9.90 11.21 -18.28
C VAL A 305 10.53 11.23 -16.88
N ASP A 306 11.78 11.69 -16.79
CA ASP A 306 12.53 11.79 -15.53
C ASP A 306 13.19 13.17 -15.41
N PRO A 307 12.45 14.17 -14.93
CA PRO A 307 12.96 15.53 -14.81
C PRO A 307 14.08 15.64 -13.77
N LYS A 308 14.27 14.63 -12.91
CA LYS A 308 15.33 14.63 -11.89
C LYS A 308 16.58 13.88 -12.33
N ARG A 309 16.51 13.11 -13.43
CA ARG A 309 17.61 12.30 -13.97
C ARG A 309 18.19 11.28 -12.98
N VAL A 310 17.37 10.77 -12.06
CA VAL A 310 17.84 9.87 -10.99
C VAL A 310 17.45 8.42 -11.23
N GLU A 311 16.25 8.17 -11.74
CA GLU A 311 15.62 6.85 -11.63
C GLU A 311 15.50 6.14 -12.98
N LEU A 312 15.04 6.86 -14.02
CA LEU A 312 14.66 6.23 -15.29
C LEU A 312 15.78 6.25 -16.34
N VAL A 313 16.82 7.05 -16.14
CA VAL A 313 17.97 7.17 -17.05
C VAL A 313 18.66 5.82 -17.30
N ALA A 314 18.61 4.92 -16.30
CA ALA A 314 19.14 3.56 -16.41
C ALA A 314 18.47 2.71 -17.53
N PHE A 315 17.26 3.08 -17.97
CA PHE A 315 16.52 2.36 -18.99
C PHE A 315 16.75 2.87 -20.42
N ASN A 316 17.61 3.87 -20.65
CA ASN A 316 17.81 4.48 -21.98
C ASN A 316 18.17 3.51 -23.12
N SER A 317 18.72 2.33 -22.80
CA SER A 317 19.12 1.32 -23.78
C SER A 317 18.06 0.27 -24.11
N VAL A 318 16.87 0.32 -23.48
CA VAL A 318 15.85 -0.71 -23.73
C VAL A 318 15.10 -0.45 -25.04
N PRO A 319 14.88 -1.47 -25.89
CA PRO A 319 14.24 -1.31 -27.20
C PRO A 319 12.76 -0.94 -27.13
N HIS A 320 12.14 -1.05 -25.95
CA HIS A 320 10.75 -0.67 -25.69
C HIS A 320 10.55 0.86 -25.69
N LEU A 321 11.61 1.67 -25.56
CA LEU A 321 11.48 3.14 -25.53
C LEU A 321 11.04 3.73 -26.88
N LEU A 322 10.05 4.62 -26.87
CA LEU A 322 9.63 5.40 -28.05
C LEU A 322 10.63 6.51 -28.40
N ALA A 323 11.24 7.09 -27.37
CA ALA A 323 12.25 8.13 -27.45
C ALA A 323 13.21 7.95 -26.27
N PRO A 324 14.42 8.55 -26.31
CA PRO A 324 15.27 8.66 -25.12
C PRO A 324 14.47 9.23 -23.94
N VAL A 325 14.86 8.84 -22.71
CA VAL A 325 14.21 9.32 -21.50
C VAL A 325 14.17 10.85 -21.51
N VAL A 326 12.97 11.41 -21.44
CA VAL A 326 12.75 12.86 -21.49
C VAL A 326 13.16 13.45 -20.14
N VAL A 327 14.06 14.41 -20.17
CA VAL A 327 14.63 15.04 -18.97
C VAL A 327 14.33 16.54 -18.87
N ASP A 328 13.87 17.17 -19.95
CA ASP A 328 13.66 18.60 -20.12
C ASP A 328 12.28 18.89 -20.75
#